data_AF-A0A7K9DSV5-F1
#
_entry.id   AF-A0A7K9DSV5-F1
#
_cell.length_a   1.000
_cell.length_b   1.000
_cell.length_c   1.000
_cell.angle_alpha   90.00
_cell.angle_beta   90.00
_cell.angle_gamma   90.00
#
_symmetry.space_group_name_H-M   'P 1'
#
loop_
_entity.id
_entity.type
_entity.pdbx_description
1 polymer ?
#
loop_
_entity_poly.entity_id
_entity_poly.type
_entity_poly.pdbx_seq_one_letter_code
_entity_poly.pdbx_strand_id
1 'polypeptide(L)'
;LSVTENLRILSLGRNNIKNLNGLEAVAETLEELWISYNFIEKLRGIRVMKKLKVLYMSNNLVKDWAEFVRLAELPLLEDLVFVGNPLQEKYASDQKNNWIEEATKRVPKLKKLDG
;
A
#
# COMPACT_ATOMS: atom_id res chain seq x y z
N LEU A 1 -0.91 -26.29 14.58
CA LEU A 1 -1.59 -25.90 13.32
C LEU A 1 -1.84 -24.40 13.40
N SER A 2 -0.89 -23.57 12.98
CA SER A 2 -1.10 -22.12 12.91
C SER A 2 -2.04 -21.85 11.74
N VAL A 3 -3.18 -21.22 12.03
CA VAL A 3 -4.28 -20.93 11.10
C VAL A 3 -3.84 -20.08 9.88
N THR A 4 -2.60 -19.56 9.87
CA THR A 4 -2.09 -18.58 8.91
C THR A 4 -1.27 -19.15 7.75
N GLU A 5 -0.99 -20.45 7.67
CA GLU A 5 -0.08 -21.02 6.65
C GLU A 5 -0.54 -20.83 5.19
N ASN A 6 -1.80 -20.43 4.96
CA ASN A 6 -2.37 -20.31 3.62
C ASN A 6 -3.10 -18.98 3.35
N LEU A 7 -3.03 -18.00 4.25
CA LEU A 7 -3.77 -16.76 4.02
C LEU A 7 -3.08 -15.92 2.94
N ARG A 8 -3.71 -15.86 1.76
CA ARG A 8 -3.20 -15.12 0.59
C ARG A 8 -3.90 -13.78 0.38
N ILE A 9 -5.16 -13.66 0.78
CA ILE A 9 -5.96 -12.44 0.60
C ILE A 9 -6.50 -12.03 1.97
N LEU A 10 -6.29 -10.77 2.34
CA LEU A 10 -6.76 -10.19 3.59
C LEU A 10 -7.48 -8.88 3.31
N SER A 11 -8.76 -8.83 3.68
CA SER A 11 -9.60 -7.63 3.58
C SER A 11 -9.85 -7.04 4.97
N LEU A 12 -9.45 -5.78 5.13
CA LEU A 12 -9.51 -4.99 6.35
C LEU A 12 -10.06 -3.57 6.07
N GLY A 13 -10.78 -3.39 4.96
CA GLY A 13 -11.32 -2.09 4.58
C GLY A 13 -12.35 -1.57 5.59
N ARG A 14 -12.48 -0.23 5.70
CA ARG A 14 -13.45 0.44 6.58
C ARG A 14 -13.33 0.06 8.06
N ASN A 15 -12.11 0.10 8.58
CA ASN A 15 -11.82 -0.09 10.00
C ASN A 15 -11.10 1.15 10.56
N ASN A 16 -10.62 1.06 11.80
CA ASN A 16 -9.88 2.13 12.48
C ASN A 16 -8.37 1.84 12.56
N ILE A 17 -7.80 1.16 11.55
CA ILE A 17 -6.40 0.73 11.55
C ILE A 17 -5.49 1.93 11.31
N LYS A 18 -4.48 2.10 12.17
CA LYS A 18 -3.53 3.23 12.11
C LYS A 18 -2.14 2.86 11.61
N ASN A 19 -1.81 1.56 11.64
CA ASN A 19 -0.51 1.02 11.24
C ASN A 19 -0.65 -0.47 10.89
N LEU A 20 0.41 -1.03 10.33
CA LEU A 20 0.45 -2.43 9.87
C LEU A 20 0.89 -3.42 10.97
N ASN A 21 1.00 -2.98 12.23
CA ASN A 21 1.41 -3.86 13.33
C ASN A 21 0.34 -4.95 13.53
N GLY A 22 0.77 -6.17 13.83
CA GLY A 22 -0.10 -7.35 13.98
C GLY A 22 -0.32 -8.13 12.69
N LEU A 23 0.14 -7.63 11.53
CA LEU A 23 0.08 -8.35 10.25
C LEU A 23 1.32 -9.24 10.01
N GLU A 24 2.28 -9.29 10.94
CA GLU A 24 3.51 -10.07 10.81
C GLU A 24 3.22 -11.57 10.67
N ALA A 25 2.20 -12.08 11.35
CA ALA A 25 1.83 -13.50 11.34
C ALA A 25 1.36 -14.03 9.98
N VAL A 26 1.00 -13.13 9.05
CA VAL A 26 0.53 -13.45 7.69
C VAL A 26 1.43 -12.87 6.60
N ALA A 27 2.49 -12.15 6.97
CA ALA A 27 3.33 -11.43 6.00
C ALA A 27 4.03 -12.35 4.99
N GLU A 28 4.34 -13.59 5.38
CA GLU A 28 5.05 -14.56 4.53
C GLU A 28 4.16 -15.22 3.47
N THR A 29 2.83 -15.14 3.61
CA THR A 29 1.85 -15.80 2.73
C THR A 29 0.99 -14.82 1.96
N LEU A 30 0.85 -13.58 2.44
CA LEU A 30 -0.08 -12.61 1.88
C LEU A 30 0.33 -12.13 0.49
N GLU A 31 -0.58 -12.24 -0.47
CA GLU A 31 -0.46 -11.78 -1.84
C GLU A 31 -1.33 -10.55 -2.13
N GLU A 32 -2.46 -10.41 -1.44
CA GLU A 32 -3.36 -9.26 -1.58
C GLU A 32 -3.77 -8.70 -0.22
N LEU A 33 -3.64 -7.38 -0.06
CA LEU A 33 -4.06 -6.65 1.12
C LEU A 33 -5.02 -5.52 0.72
N TRP A 34 -6.26 -5.60 1.19
CA TRP A 34 -7.26 -4.56 0.97
C TRP A 34 -7.51 -3.84 2.29
N ILE A 35 -6.99 -2.63 2.44
CA ILE A 35 -6.99 -1.84 3.67
C ILE A 35 -7.47 -0.41 3.45
N SER A 36 -8.25 -0.18 2.38
CA SER A 36 -8.85 1.11 2.08
C SER A 36 -9.79 1.61 3.19
N TYR A 37 -9.96 2.93 3.29
CA TYR A 37 -10.80 3.57 4.31
C TYR A 37 -10.37 3.19 5.73
N ASN A 38 -9.12 3.50 6.05
CA ASN A 38 -8.52 3.37 7.38
C ASN A 38 -7.75 4.66 7.70
N PHE A 39 -6.93 4.67 8.74
CA PHE A 39 -6.16 5.83 9.20
C PHE A 39 -4.65 5.59 9.13
N ILE A 40 -4.17 4.87 8.11
CA ILE A 40 -2.75 4.54 7.98
C ILE A 40 -1.99 5.78 7.52
N GLU A 41 -1.12 6.30 8.38
CA GLU A 41 -0.22 7.42 8.06
C GLU A 41 1.17 6.94 7.63
N LYS A 42 1.58 5.77 8.15
CA LYS A 42 2.95 5.27 8.09
C LYS A 42 2.97 3.84 7.61
N LEU A 43 3.83 3.56 6.63
CA LEU A 43 3.99 2.23 6.01
C LEU A 43 5.15 1.44 6.63
N ARG A 44 5.52 1.78 7.86
CA ARG A 44 6.52 1.02 8.63
C ARG A 44 6.05 -0.43 8.76
N GLY A 45 6.96 -1.37 8.51
CA GLY A 45 6.69 -2.80 8.60
C GLY A 45 6.23 -3.43 7.28
N ILE A 46 5.80 -2.66 6.28
CA ILE A 46 5.29 -3.23 5.02
C ILE A 46 6.30 -4.13 4.31
N ARG A 47 7.60 -3.84 4.44
CA ARG A 47 8.71 -4.56 3.79
C ARG A 47 8.75 -6.06 4.07
N VAL A 48 8.11 -6.55 5.14
CA VAL A 48 8.12 -7.99 5.46
C VAL A 48 7.14 -8.78 4.58
N MET A 49 6.17 -8.12 3.94
CA MET A 49 5.16 -8.75 3.09
C MET A 49 5.72 -9.07 1.70
N LYS A 50 6.75 -9.92 1.63
CA LYS A 50 7.53 -10.16 0.41
C LYS A 50 6.73 -10.76 -0.76
N LYS A 51 5.59 -11.39 -0.48
CA LYS A 51 4.70 -11.96 -1.49
C LYS A 51 3.58 -11.04 -1.95
N LEU A 52 3.46 -9.84 -1.38
CA LEU A 52 2.39 -8.91 -1.69
C LEU A 52 2.49 -8.42 -3.13
N LYS A 53 1.43 -8.64 -3.90
CA LYS A 53 1.26 -8.26 -5.31
C LYS A 53 0.25 -7.15 -5.51
N VAL A 54 -0.82 -7.18 -4.72
CA VAL A 54 -1.94 -6.24 -4.78
C VAL A 54 -2.08 -5.53 -3.45
N LEU A 55 -2.08 -4.20 -3.47
CA LEU A 55 -2.32 -3.36 -2.31
C LEU A 55 -3.39 -2.32 -2.62
N TYR A 56 -4.56 -2.49 -2.02
CA TYR A 56 -5.61 -1.48 -2.08
C TYR A 56 -5.65 -0.74 -0.75
N MET A 57 -5.21 0.51 -0.76
CA MET A 57 -5.07 1.35 0.42
C MET A 57 -5.58 2.78 0.20
N SER A 58 -6.57 2.95 -0.69
CA SER A 58 -7.24 4.23 -0.91
C SER A 58 -7.87 4.79 0.36
N ASN A 59 -8.00 6.11 0.44
CA ASN A 59 -8.59 6.80 1.59
C ASN A 59 -7.90 6.40 2.90
N ASN A 60 -6.57 6.57 2.94
CA ASN A 60 -5.74 6.52 4.13
C ASN A 60 -5.05 7.88 4.30
N LEU A 61 -4.06 7.99 5.21
CA LEU A 61 -3.49 9.27 5.63
C LEU A 61 -2.00 9.42 5.26
N VAL A 62 -1.52 8.68 4.25
CA VAL A 62 -0.12 8.79 3.82
C VAL A 62 0.10 10.13 3.09
N LYS A 63 1.00 10.96 3.64
CA LYS A 63 1.12 12.38 3.26
C LYS A 63 2.44 12.78 2.60
N ASP A 64 3.43 11.89 2.59
CA ASP A 64 4.78 12.23 2.14
C ASP A 64 5.44 11.07 1.36
N TRP A 65 6.39 11.44 0.50
CA TRP A 65 7.12 10.47 -0.31
C TRP A 65 7.99 9.52 0.51
N ALA A 66 8.41 9.90 1.72
CA ALA A 66 9.27 9.06 2.55
C ALA A 66 8.55 7.78 3.00
N GLU A 67 7.23 7.83 3.17
CA GLU A 67 6.43 6.63 3.35
C GLU A 67 6.14 5.89 2.04
N PHE A 68 5.83 6.61 0.96
CA PHE A 68 5.50 5.99 -0.32
C PHE A 68 6.66 5.14 -0.88
N VAL A 69 7.90 5.62 -0.79
CA VAL A 69 9.07 4.89 -1.31
C VAL A 69 9.31 3.54 -0.62
N ARG A 70 8.73 3.30 0.56
CA ARG A 70 8.78 1.98 1.22
C ARG A 70 8.10 0.89 0.40
N LEU A 71 7.14 1.24 -0.46
CA LEU A 71 6.49 0.31 -1.38
C LEU A 71 7.49 -0.27 -2.40
N ALA A 72 8.60 0.43 -2.68
CA ALA A 72 9.67 -0.10 -3.51
C ALA A 72 10.41 -1.30 -2.87
N GLU A 73 10.31 -1.49 -1.55
CA GLU A 73 10.89 -2.62 -0.82
C GLU A 73 10.12 -3.94 -1.02
N LEU A 74 8.92 -3.86 -1.60
CA LEU A 74 8.08 -5.01 -1.94
C LEU A 74 8.47 -5.54 -3.32
N PRO A 75 9.09 -6.73 -3.44
CA PRO A 75 9.65 -7.19 -4.71
C PRO A 75 8.58 -7.53 -5.76
N LEU A 76 7.38 -7.92 -5.32
CA LEU A 76 6.31 -8.43 -6.19
C LEU A 76 5.10 -7.50 -6.31
N LEU A 77 5.15 -6.29 -5.73
CA LEU A 77 4.03 -5.36 -5.80
C LEU A 77 3.86 -4.87 -7.24
N GLU A 78 2.68 -5.11 -7.82
CA GLU A 78 2.38 -4.80 -9.21
C GLU A 78 1.09 -3.98 -9.36
N ASP A 79 0.15 -4.10 -8.42
CA ASP A 79 -1.15 -3.42 -8.45
C ASP A 79 -1.35 -2.60 -7.17
N LEU A 80 -1.50 -1.29 -7.32
CA LEU A 80 -1.64 -0.35 -6.22
C LEU A 80 -2.84 0.58 -6.44
N VAL A 81 -3.72 0.64 -5.44
CA VAL A 81 -4.75 1.68 -5.34
C VAL A 81 -4.45 2.52 -4.10
N PHE A 82 -4.14 3.79 -4.33
CA PHE A 82 -3.64 4.78 -3.39
C PHE A 82 -4.44 6.09 -3.41
N VAL A 83 -5.43 6.23 -4.31
CA VAL A 83 -6.38 7.37 -4.38
C VAL A 83 -6.89 7.81 -3.01
N GLY A 84 -6.97 9.12 -2.77
CA GLY A 84 -7.52 9.68 -1.53
C GLY A 84 -6.57 9.63 -0.34
N ASN A 85 -5.28 9.35 -0.57
CA ASN A 85 -4.23 9.65 0.40
C ASN A 85 -3.77 11.11 0.20
N PRO A 86 -3.46 11.86 1.28
CA PRO A 86 -3.05 13.27 1.17
C PRO A 86 -1.87 13.52 0.21
N LEU A 87 -0.92 12.58 0.12
CA LEU A 87 0.16 12.64 -0.85
C LEU A 87 -0.38 12.63 -2.29
N GLN A 88 -1.30 11.72 -2.60
CA GLN A 88 -1.86 11.59 -3.93
C GLN A 88 -2.71 12.81 -4.30
N GLU A 89 -3.58 13.28 -3.41
CA GLU A 89 -4.42 14.46 -3.65
C GLU A 89 -3.59 15.72 -3.91
N LYS A 90 -2.49 15.89 -3.17
CA LYS A 90 -1.56 17.00 -3.38
C LYS A 90 -0.96 17.00 -4.79
N TYR A 91 -0.63 15.83 -5.33
CA TYR A 91 -0.01 15.71 -6.65
C TYR A 91 -1.04 15.56 -7.78
N ALA A 92 -2.26 15.14 -7.50
CA ALA A 92 -3.33 15.11 -8.50
C ALA A 92 -3.98 16.48 -8.73
N SER A 93 -3.93 17.37 -7.74
CA SER A 93 -4.45 18.74 -7.84
C SER A 93 -3.44 19.75 -8.41
N ASP A 94 -2.16 19.39 -8.46
CA ASP A 94 -1.09 20.25 -8.98
C ASP A 94 -0.95 20.10 -10.50
N GLN A 95 -1.25 21.16 -11.25
CA GLN A 95 -1.12 21.16 -12.72
C GLN A 95 0.33 20.95 -13.23
N LYS A 96 1.34 21.14 -12.37
CA LYS A 96 2.75 20.97 -12.73
C LYS A 96 3.28 19.57 -12.48
N ASN A 97 2.65 18.80 -11.60
CA ASN A 97 3.16 17.51 -11.16
C ASN A 97 2.17 16.41 -11.51
N ASN A 98 2.61 15.38 -12.22
CA ASN A 98 1.78 14.23 -12.52
C ASN A 98 1.98 13.16 -11.45
N TRP A 99 0.94 12.89 -10.65
CA TRP A 99 0.94 11.84 -9.62
C TRP A 99 1.46 10.49 -10.16
N ILE A 100 0.93 10.05 -11.32
CA ILE A 100 1.29 8.75 -11.91
C ILE A 100 2.77 8.73 -12.28
N GLU A 101 3.28 9.79 -12.90
CA GLU A 101 4.68 9.89 -13.29
C GLU A 101 5.61 9.86 -12.07
N GLU A 102 5.31 10.64 -11.04
CA GLU A 102 6.14 10.70 -9.83
C GLU A 102 6.09 9.40 -9.00
N ALA A 103 4.92 8.77 -8.92
CA ALA A 103 4.74 7.50 -8.23
C ALA A 103 5.49 6.36 -8.95
N THR A 104 5.34 6.25 -10.28
CA THR A 104 5.99 5.21 -11.08
C THR A 104 7.51 5.37 -11.14
N LYS A 105 8.06 6.60 -11.13
CA LYS A 105 9.51 6.82 -10.96
C LYS A 105 10.06 6.22 -9.66
N ARG A 106 9.27 6.26 -8.58
CA ARG A 106 9.68 5.80 -7.24
C ARG A 106 9.42 4.31 -7.02
N VAL A 107 8.39 3.76 -7.65
CA VAL A 107 8.02 2.34 -7.57
C VAL A 107 7.86 1.80 -9.00
N PRO A 108 8.97 1.64 -9.76
CA PRO A 108 8.94 1.36 -11.20
C PRO A 108 8.42 -0.02 -11.59
N LYS A 109 8.20 -0.89 -10.60
CA LYS A 109 7.67 -2.25 -10.76
C LYS A 109 6.14 -2.31 -10.86
N LEU A 110 5.44 -1.22 -10.52
CA LEU A 110 3.98 -1.16 -10.61
C LEU A 110 3.56 -1.31 -12.08
N LYS A 111 2.63 -2.24 -12.32
CA LYS A 111 1.96 -2.43 -13.61
C LYS A 111 0.64 -1.68 -13.66
N LYS A 112 0.00 -1.49 -12.51
CA LYS A 112 -1.26 -0.74 -12.35
C LYS A 112 -1.16 0.19 -11.15
N LEU A 113 -1.63 1.41 -11.34
CA LEU A 113 -1.68 2.44 -10.31
C LEU A 113 -2.99 3.21 -10.44
N ASP A 114 -3.84 3.12 -9.43
CA ASP A 114 -5.10 3.88 -9.31
C ASP A 114 -6.17 3.64 -10.40
N GLY A 115 -6.13 2.47 -11.05
CA GLY A 115 -7.09 2.07 -12.10
C GLY A 115 -6.38 1.67 -13.38
#